data_AF-A0A972X021-F1
#
_entry.id   AF-A0A972X021-F1
#
_cell.length_a   1.000
_cell.length_b   1.000
_cell.length_c   1.000
_cell.angle_alpha   90.00
_cell.angle_beta   90.00
_cell.angle_gamma   90.00
#
_symmetry.space_group_name_H-M   'P 1'
#
loop_
_entity.id
_entity.type
_entity.pdbx_description
1 polymer ?
#
loop_
_entity_poly.entity_id
_entity_poly.type
_entity_poly.pdbx_seq_one_letter_code
_entity_poly.pdbx_strand_id
1 'polypeptide(L)'
;MRKTTVESVGKSAAILSTVEVGLGSFLHGFHIPFSGKLLSLNQTFLLSWFSKSNPDSDRFFTAKISAITALLKSLSPMGKKLTPMLGISTQGLLFSIGVLLFGNNLWGSLMGSVLAGTWSFLQPLCLYFLIYGGTLITMIEFYIAAATKWFPVSPENLMWAVTFLVIIKLFLHAFLAIFAWKITTDKIEYFIFRLSKLPPIKPLPTKSLTRGLVADLTQPFFVFSLLLTLIFLFFSESSHTQIIWGILRPIAAAFLCFLIIRLLPLEKIKSESLQKALKHLKG
;
A
#
# COMPACT_ATOMS: atom_id res chain seq x y z
N MET A 1 12.07 26.34 2.81
CA MET A 1 11.72 25.32 1.79
C MET A 1 11.87 23.86 2.26
N ARG A 2 12.89 23.46 3.03
CA ARG A 2 13.10 22.02 3.39
C ARG A 2 12.06 21.40 4.35
N LYS A 3 11.39 22.22 5.18
CA LYS A 3 10.42 21.77 6.20
C LYS A 3 9.07 21.34 5.61
N THR A 4 8.65 21.95 4.50
CA THR A 4 7.37 21.65 3.82
C THR A 4 7.41 20.32 3.07
N THR A 5 8.56 19.93 2.51
CA THR A 5 8.72 18.66 1.79
C THR A 5 8.62 17.45 2.72
N VAL A 6 9.17 17.51 3.93
CA VAL A 6 9.07 16.41 4.90
C VAL A 6 7.63 16.23 5.37
N GLU A 7 6.94 17.34 5.65
CA GLU A 7 5.54 17.34 6.04
C GLU A 7 4.63 16.76 4.93
N SER A 8 4.85 17.16 3.67
CA SER A 8 4.08 16.64 2.53
C SER A 8 4.34 15.17 2.23
N VAL A 9 5.59 14.71 2.33
CA VAL A 9 5.94 13.28 2.23
C VAL A 9 5.23 12.49 3.33
N GLY A 10 5.32 12.95 4.58
CA GLY A 10 4.70 12.27 5.72
C GLY A 10 3.18 12.17 5.60
N LYS A 11 2.52 13.27 5.21
CA LYS A 11 1.07 13.30 4.99
C LYS A 11 0.64 12.37 3.85
N SER A 12 1.36 12.38 2.74
CA SER A 12 1.06 11.53 1.57
C SER A 12 1.30 10.05 1.88
N ALA A 13 2.38 9.73 2.62
CA ALA A 13 2.67 8.36 3.06
C ALA A 13 1.63 7.84 4.06
N ALA A 14 1.15 8.68 4.97
CA ALA A 14 0.07 8.31 5.88
C ALA A 14 -1.24 8.00 5.12
N ILE A 15 -1.60 8.83 4.13
CA ILE A 15 -2.77 8.59 3.26
C ILE A 15 -2.59 7.29 2.48
N LEU A 16 -1.46 7.13 1.77
CA LEU A 16 -1.20 5.94 0.97
C LEU A 16 -1.21 4.69 1.84
N SER A 17 -0.55 4.71 3.00
CA SER A 17 -0.53 3.57 3.94
C SER A 17 -1.91 3.24 4.48
N THR A 18 -2.71 4.24 4.85
CA THR A 18 -4.08 4.01 5.34
C THR A 18 -4.94 3.34 4.27
N VAL A 19 -4.86 3.82 3.02
CA VAL A 19 -5.60 3.20 1.92
C VAL A 19 -5.05 1.81 1.60
N GLU A 20 -3.73 1.65 1.54
CA GLU A 20 -3.07 0.40 1.15
C GLU A 20 -3.22 -0.72 2.19
N VAL A 21 -3.27 -0.37 3.47
CA VAL A 21 -3.56 -1.30 4.57
C VAL A 21 -5.06 -1.51 4.70
N GLY A 22 -5.87 -0.44 4.73
CA GLY A 22 -7.32 -0.53 4.91
C GLY A 22 -8.03 -1.23 3.74
N LEU A 23 -7.81 -0.76 2.52
CA LEU A 23 -8.34 -1.40 1.30
C LEU A 23 -7.76 -2.81 1.14
N GLY A 24 -6.46 -3.00 1.45
CA GLY A 24 -5.84 -4.31 1.38
C GLY A 24 -6.49 -5.32 2.33
N SER A 25 -6.73 -4.94 3.58
CA SER A 25 -7.43 -5.75 4.58
C SER A 25 -8.88 -6.02 4.19
N PHE A 26 -9.59 -5.02 3.65
CA PHE A 26 -10.95 -5.19 3.16
C PHE A 26 -11.00 -6.22 2.02
N LEU A 27 -10.22 -5.99 0.95
CA LEU A 27 -10.22 -6.86 -0.22
C LEU A 27 -9.82 -8.30 0.13
N HIS A 28 -8.83 -8.46 1.03
CA HIS A 28 -8.42 -9.79 1.48
C HIS A 28 -9.48 -10.45 2.38
N GLY A 29 -10.13 -9.69 3.27
CA GLY A 29 -11.20 -10.20 4.13
C GLY A 29 -12.40 -10.71 3.33
N PHE A 30 -12.76 -10.02 2.24
CA PHE A 30 -13.81 -10.45 1.32
C PHE A 30 -13.35 -11.42 0.24
N HIS A 31 -12.10 -11.91 0.29
CA HIS A 31 -11.52 -12.83 -0.69
C HIS A 31 -11.66 -12.35 -2.15
N ILE A 32 -11.57 -11.03 -2.37
CA ILE A 32 -11.75 -10.45 -3.70
C ILE A 32 -10.58 -10.89 -4.60
N PRO A 33 -10.85 -11.55 -5.74
CA PRO A 33 -9.80 -11.97 -6.65
C PRO A 33 -9.05 -10.75 -7.20
N PHE A 34 -7.76 -10.92 -7.51
CA PHE A 34 -6.91 -9.87 -8.06
C PHE A 34 -6.71 -8.63 -7.16
N SER A 35 -6.95 -8.76 -5.85
CA SER A 35 -6.72 -7.69 -4.86
C SER A 35 -5.39 -6.94 -5.04
N GLY A 36 -4.30 -7.66 -5.30
CA GLY A 36 -2.98 -7.04 -5.53
C GLY A 36 -2.89 -6.18 -6.79
N LYS A 37 -3.66 -6.51 -7.84
CA LYS A 37 -3.72 -5.71 -9.07
C LYS A 37 -4.52 -4.43 -8.84
N LEU A 38 -5.61 -4.51 -8.07
CA LEU A 38 -6.41 -3.34 -7.66
C LEU A 38 -5.60 -2.37 -6.77
N LEU A 39 -4.86 -2.90 -5.79
CA LEU A 39 -3.98 -2.09 -4.94
C LEU A 39 -2.90 -1.37 -5.76
N SER A 40 -2.31 -2.05 -6.74
CA SER A 40 -1.32 -1.44 -7.63
C SER A 40 -1.91 -0.29 -8.46
N LEU A 41 -3.13 -0.46 -9.01
CA LEU A 41 -3.83 0.60 -9.73
C LEU A 41 -4.08 1.81 -8.82
N ASN A 42 -4.57 1.56 -7.61
CA ASN A 42 -4.80 2.59 -6.59
C ASN A 42 -3.51 3.33 -6.20
N GLN A 43 -2.39 2.61 -6.04
CA GLN A 43 -1.10 3.23 -5.76
C GLN A 43 -0.68 4.18 -6.90
N THR A 44 -0.77 3.77 -8.17
CA THR A 44 -0.40 4.66 -9.29
C THR A 44 -1.31 5.88 -9.42
N PHE A 45 -2.60 5.73 -9.12
CA PHE A 45 -3.55 6.84 -9.04
C PHE A 45 -3.11 7.86 -7.97
N LEU A 46 -2.85 7.38 -6.75
CA LEU A 46 -2.46 8.23 -5.63
C LEU A 46 -1.11 8.90 -5.86
N LEU A 47 -0.11 8.18 -6.38
CA LEU A 47 1.19 8.77 -6.71
C LEU A 47 1.08 9.87 -7.77
N SER A 48 0.25 9.66 -8.80
CA SER A 48 -0.04 10.69 -9.81
C SER A 48 -0.69 11.92 -9.19
N TRP A 49 -1.64 11.72 -8.29
CA TRP A 49 -2.29 12.81 -7.56
C TRP A 49 -1.30 13.56 -6.65
N PHE A 50 -0.51 12.84 -5.83
CA PHE A 50 0.48 13.45 -4.94
C PHE A 50 1.53 14.23 -5.71
N SER A 51 2.00 13.72 -6.85
CA SER A 51 2.95 14.40 -7.73
C SER A 51 2.37 15.73 -8.22
N LYS A 52 1.14 15.70 -8.75
CA LYS A 52 0.41 16.90 -9.20
C LYS A 52 0.20 17.92 -8.07
N SER A 53 -0.21 17.46 -6.89
CA SER A 53 -0.51 18.34 -5.75
C SER A 53 0.75 18.94 -5.09
N ASN A 54 1.93 18.44 -5.43
CA ASN A 54 3.20 18.94 -4.89
C ASN A 54 4.17 19.23 -6.07
N PRO A 55 3.88 20.25 -6.91
CA PRO A 55 4.68 20.55 -8.10
C PRO A 55 6.15 20.81 -7.76
N ASP A 56 6.41 21.49 -6.64
CA ASP A 56 7.76 21.87 -6.17
C ASP A 56 8.51 20.74 -5.43
N SER A 57 7.95 19.53 -5.39
CA SER A 57 8.59 18.40 -4.74
C SER A 57 9.79 17.88 -5.55
N ASP A 58 10.75 17.26 -4.87
CA ASP A 58 11.91 16.67 -5.53
C ASP A 58 11.51 15.43 -6.37
N ARG A 59 12.35 15.08 -7.34
CA ARG A 59 12.05 14.02 -8.33
C ARG A 59 11.86 12.62 -7.71
N PHE A 60 12.31 12.41 -6.46
CA PHE A 60 12.16 11.14 -5.73
C PHE A 60 11.05 11.18 -4.68
N PHE A 61 10.20 12.21 -4.69
CA PHE A 61 9.11 12.40 -3.74
C PHE A 61 8.19 11.17 -3.63
N THR A 62 7.78 10.61 -4.77
CA THR A 62 6.87 9.43 -4.82
C THR A 62 7.56 8.14 -4.37
N ALA A 63 8.86 8.00 -4.61
CA ALA A 63 9.65 6.88 -4.09
C ALA A 63 9.75 6.93 -2.55
N LYS A 64 9.99 8.11 -1.96
CA LYS A 64 10.03 8.28 -0.49
C LYS A 64 8.69 7.93 0.15
N ILE A 65 7.58 8.42 -0.42
CA ILE A 65 6.22 8.10 0.02
C ILE A 65 6.00 6.59 0.03
N SER A 66 6.36 5.92 -1.06
CA SER A 66 6.15 4.48 -1.22
C SER A 66 7.05 3.65 -0.31
N ALA A 67 8.30 4.07 -0.09
CA ALA A 67 9.21 3.42 0.86
C ALA A 67 8.67 3.50 2.30
N ILE A 68 8.24 4.68 2.74
CA ILE A 68 7.62 4.86 4.07
C ILE A 68 6.33 4.02 4.17
N THR A 69 5.50 4.02 3.13
CA THR A 69 4.28 3.21 3.07
C THR A 69 4.59 1.72 3.19
N ALA A 70 5.61 1.22 2.50
CA ALA A 70 6.03 -0.17 2.57
C ALA A 70 6.51 -0.55 3.99
N LEU A 71 7.23 0.35 4.66
CA LEU A 71 7.62 0.21 6.06
C LEU A 71 6.41 0.21 6.99
N LEU A 72 5.45 1.13 6.81
CA LEU A 72 4.23 1.14 7.62
C LEU A 72 3.39 -0.14 7.40
N LYS A 73 3.35 -0.66 6.16
CA LYS A 73 2.69 -1.92 5.87
C LYS A 73 3.40 -3.12 6.52
N SER A 74 4.72 -3.09 6.65
CA SER A 74 5.49 -4.16 7.30
C SER A 74 5.20 -4.29 8.79
N LEU A 75 4.87 -3.17 9.44
CA LEU A 75 4.45 -3.12 10.84
C LEU A 75 3.00 -3.57 11.06
N SER A 76 2.20 -3.75 9.99
CA SER A 76 0.80 -4.16 10.12
C SER A 76 0.65 -5.65 10.48
N PRO A 77 -0.38 -6.06 11.24
CA PRO A 77 -0.59 -7.44 11.68
C PRO A 77 -0.69 -8.45 10.52
N MET A 78 -1.25 -8.01 9.39
CA MET A 78 -1.39 -8.76 8.14
C MET A 78 -0.17 -8.65 7.21
N GLY A 79 0.84 -7.86 7.60
CA GLY A 79 1.99 -7.45 6.80
C GLY A 79 3.12 -8.46 6.67
N LYS A 80 2.96 -9.72 7.09
CA LYS A 80 4.05 -10.73 7.13
C LYS A 80 4.57 -11.20 5.75
N LYS A 81 4.24 -10.52 4.65
CA LYS A 81 4.66 -10.91 3.29
C LYS A 81 5.62 -9.84 2.73
N LEU A 82 6.86 -10.25 2.45
CA LEU A 82 7.89 -9.44 1.78
C LEU A 82 7.43 -8.94 0.40
N THR A 83 6.60 -9.73 -0.28
CA THR A 83 6.11 -9.46 -1.63
C THR A 83 5.33 -8.14 -1.75
N PRO A 84 4.27 -7.86 -0.97
CA PRO A 84 3.63 -6.54 -0.98
C PRO A 84 4.57 -5.36 -0.75
N MET A 85 5.58 -5.50 0.13
CA MET A 85 6.51 -4.41 0.45
C MET A 85 7.38 -4.05 -0.75
N LEU A 86 7.96 -5.08 -1.39
CA LEU A 86 8.72 -4.92 -2.64
C LEU A 86 7.84 -4.37 -3.77
N GLY A 87 6.57 -4.76 -3.81
CA GLY A 87 5.62 -4.23 -4.78
C GLY A 87 5.46 -2.72 -4.63
N ILE A 88 5.13 -2.28 -3.43
CA ILE A 88 4.88 -0.85 -3.13
C ILE A 88 6.14 -0.02 -3.36
N SER A 89 7.28 -0.43 -2.80
CA SER A 89 8.51 0.35 -2.89
C SER A 89 9.02 0.47 -4.33
N THR A 90 9.06 -0.63 -5.08
CA THR A 90 9.52 -0.63 -6.47
C THR A 90 8.55 0.10 -7.40
N GLN A 91 7.24 0.02 -7.17
CA GLN A 91 6.27 0.84 -7.92
C GLN A 91 6.50 2.33 -7.71
N GLY A 92 6.76 2.75 -6.46
CA GLY A 92 7.11 4.14 -6.16
C GLY A 92 8.40 4.60 -6.84
N LEU A 93 9.43 3.73 -6.83
CA LEU A 93 10.70 3.99 -7.49
C LEU A 93 10.53 4.13 -9.01
N LEU A 94 9.86 3.18 -9.66
CA LEU A 94 9.59 3.21 -11.10
C LEU A 94 8.72 4.40 -11.49
N PHE A 95 7.78 4.79 -10.64
CA PHE A 95 7.02 6.01 -10.83
C PHE A 95 7.94 7.24 -10.79
N SER A 96 8.82 7.34 -9.79
CA SER A 96 9.81 8.42 -9.71
C SER A 96 10.74 8.46 -10.92
N ILE A 97 11.06 7.32 -11.56
CA ILE A 97 11.84 7.31 -12.80
C ILE A 97 11.08 8.03 -13.93
N GLY A 98 9.77 7.81 -14.06
CA GLY A 98 8.95 8.56 -15.03
C GLY A 98 9.00 10.07 -14.80
N VAL A 99 8.83 10.48 -13.54
CA VAL A 99 8.94 11.89 -13.12
C VAL A 99 10.36 12.44 -13.30
N LEU A 100 11.39 11.61 -13.10
CA LEU A 100 12.78 11.98 -13.29
C LEU A 100 13.09 12.31 -14.74
N LEU A 101 12.54 11.52 -15.68
CA LEU A 101 12.77 11.65 -17.11
C LEU A 101 11.97 12.79 -17.75
N PHE A 102 10.69 12.95 -17.40
CA PHE A 102 9.80 13.90 -18.06
C PHE A 102 9.38 15.09 -17.18
N GLY A 103 9.80 15.13 -15.92
CA GLY A 103 9.45 16.17 -14.96
C GLY A 103 8.15 15.90 -14.19
N ASN A 104 7.83 16.78 -13.23
CA ASN A 104 6.61 16.68 -12.44
C ASN A 104 5.39 17.23 -13.19
N ASN A 105 5.02 16.56 -14.28
CA ASN A 105 3.88 16.87 -15.13
C ASN A 105 3.11 15.58 -15.49
N LEU A 106 2.05 15.74 -16.29
CA LEU A 106 1.23 14.61 -16.75
C LEU A 106 2.07 13.53 -17.44
N TRP A 107 3.05 13.90 -18.28
CA TRP A 107 3.88 12.95 -19.01
C TRP A 107 4.79 12.14 -18.09
N GLY A 108 5.39 12.78 -17.08
CA GLY A 108 6.14 12.07 -16.05
C GLY A 108 5.30 11.10 -15.24
N SER A 109 4.06 11.51 -14.90
CA SER A 109 3.11 10.64 -14.19
C SER A 109 2.60 9.50 -15.06
N LEU A 110 2.38 9.72 -16.36
CA LEU A 110 1.99 8.70 -17.33
C LEU A 110 3.09 7.64 -17.47
N MET A 111 4.31 8.08 -17.79
CA MET A 111 5.46 7.17 -17.91
C MET A 111 5.69 6.41 -16.59
N GLY A 112 5.65 7.12 -15.46
CA GLY A 112 5.81 6.52 -14.15
C GLY A 112 4.75 5.46 -13.82
N SER A 113 3.49 5.73 -14.18
CA SER A 113 2.38 4.80 -13.99
C SER A 113 2.49 3.56 -14.87
N VAL A 114 2.92 3.73 -16.13
CA VAL A 114 3.14 2.60 -17.05
C VAL A 114 4.28 1.72 -16.53
N LEU A 115 5.42 2.30 -16.13
CA LEU A 115 6.54 1.55 -15.56
C LEU A 115 6.14 0.79 -14.29
N ALA A 116 5.45 1.45 -13.35
CA ALA A 116 4.93 0.82 -12.15
C ALA A 116 3.91 -0.29 -12.47
N GLY A 117 3.06 -0.08 -13.49
CA GLY A 117 2.09 -1.05 -13.98
C GLY A 117 2.74 -2.29 -14.58
N THR A 118 3.82 -2.12 -15.35
CA THR A 118 4.63 -3.21 -15.89
C THR A 118 5.22 -4.05 -14.75
N TRP A 119 5.81 -3.41 -13.74
CA TRP A 119 6.35 -4.12 -12.58
C TRP A 119 5.29 -4.93 -11.84
N SER A 120 4.08 -4.41 -11.67
CA SER A 120 3.02 -5.17 -11.00
C SER A 120 2.59 -6.44 -11.75
N PHE A 121 2.97 -6.60 -13.02
CA PHE A 121 2.85 -7.86 -13.77
C PHE A 121 4.12 -8.71 -13.64
N LEU A 122 5.31 -8.11 -13.82
CA LEU A 122 6.59 -8.81 -13.77
C LEU A 122 6.98 -9.33 -12.39
N GLN A 123 6.63 -8.60 -11.33
CA GLN A 123 7.02 -8.91 -9.95
C GLN A 123 6.74 -10.37 -9.54
N PRO A 124 5.52 -10.92 -9.67
CA PRO A 124 5.28 -12.32 -9.34
C PRO A 124 6.10 -13.28 -10.22
N LEU A 125 6.30 -12.98 -11.51
CA LEU A 125 7.11 -13.81 -12.39
C LEU A 125 8.57 -13.84 -11.94
N CYS A 126 9.15 -12.67 -11.64
CA CYS A 126 10.52 -12.56 -11.14
C CYS A 126 10.69 -13.26 -9.80
N LEU A 127 9.73 -13.11 -8.88
CA LEU A 127 9.80 -13.77 -7.57
C LEU A 127 9.64 -15.28 -7.68
N TYR A 128 8.71 -15.78 -8.50
CA TYR A 128 8.57 -17.21 -8.73
C TYR A 128 9.78 -17.79 -9.45
N PHE A 129 10.36 -17.06 -10.40
CA PHE A 129 11.58 -17.50 -11.06
C PHE A 129 12.75 -17.55 -10.08
N LEU A 130 12.86 -16.59 -9.16
CA LEU A 130 13.88 -16.60 -8.11
C LEU A 130 13.71 -17.79 -7.15
N ILE A 131 12.46 -18.14 -6.81
CA ILE A 131 12.16 -19.23 -5.85
C ILE A 131 12.32 -20.61 -6.50
N TYR A 132 11.81 -20.77 -7.73
CA TYR A 132 11.66 -22.08 -8.39
C TYR A 132 12.69 -22.31 -9.52
N GLY A 133 13.41 -21.27 -9.94
CA GLY A 133 14.38 -21.35 -11.04
C GLY A 133 13.76 -21.83 -12.34
N GLY A 134 14.49 -22.70 -13.06
CA GLY A 134 14.03 -23.32 -14.31
C GLY A 134 12.76 -24.17 -14.17
N THR A 135 12.46 -24.67 -12.96
CA THR A 135 11.22 -25.44 -12.68
C THR A 135 9.96 -24.62 -13.00
N LEU A 136 10.02 -23.29 -12.87
CA LEU A 136 8.92 -22.42 -13.25
C LEU A 136 8.58 -22.56 -14.75
N ILE A 137 9.60 -22.65 -15.61
CA ILE A 137 9.42 -22.80 -17.05
C ILE A 137 8.74 -24.14 -17.34
N THR A 138 9.20 -25.21 -16.70
CA THR A 138 8.61 -26.54 -16.82
C THR A 138 7.16 -26.57 -16.36
N MET A 139 6.82 -25.87 -15.27
CA MET A 139 5.45 -25.71 -14.81
C MET A 139 4.58 -24.98 -15.84
N ILE A 140 5.10 -23.89 -16.43
CA ILE A 140 4.37 -23.14 -17.46
C ILE A 140 4.10 -24.03 -18.67
N GLU A 141 5.09 -24.76 -19.15
CA GLU A 141 4.94 -25.71 -20.27
C GLU A 141 3.90 -26.80 -19.95
N PHE A 142 3.94 -27.36 -18.75
CA PHE A 142 2.95 -28.33 -18.29
C PHE A 142 1.53 -27.76 -18.28
N TYR A 143 1.34 -26.54 -17.77
CA TYR A 143 0.02 -25.90 -17.76
C TYR A 143 -0.47 -25.51 -19.15
N ILE A 144 0.42 -25.09 -20.06
CA ILE A 144 0.06 -24.83 -21.46
C ILE A 144 -0.40 -26.14 -22.12
N ALA A 145 0.37 -27.23 -21.98
CA ALA A 145 0.01 -28.54 -22.52
C ALA A 145 -1.28 -29.11 -21.91
N ALA A 146 -1.55 -28.82 -20.64
CA ALA A 146 -2.82 -29.15 -20.01
C ALA A 146 -3.96 -28.30 -20.61
N ALA A 147 -3.80 -26.98 -20.71
CA ALA A 147 -4.82 -26.07 -21.22
C ALA A 147 -5.24 -26.40 -22.66
N THR A 148 -4.29 -26.77 -23.52
CA THR A 148 -4.58 -27.16 -24.91
C THR A 148 -5.36 -28.47 -25.04
N LYS A 149 -5.39 -29.33 -24.00
CA LYS A 149 -6.27 -30.51 -23.96
C LYS A 149 -7.72 -30.15 -23.69
N TRP A 150 -7.97 -29.14 -22.85
CA TRP A 150 -9.32 -28.72 -22.44
C TRP A 150 -9.92 -27.69 -23.39
N PHE A 151 -9.07 -26.90 -24.05
CA PHE A 151 -9.48 -25.87 -24.99
C PHE A 151 -8.69 -26.01 -26.30
N PRO A 152 -9.34 -26.00 -27.47
CA PRO A 152 -8.67 -26.07 -28.78
C PRO A 152 -8.01 -24.74 -29.15
N VAL A 153 -7.14 -24.22 -28.28
CA VAL A 153 -6.39 -22.98 -28.48
C VAL A 153 -4.92 -23.31 -28.71
N SER A 154 -4.33 -22.71 -29.73
CA SER A 154 -2.89 -22.81 -29.96
C SER A 154 -2.12 -22.10 -28.83
N PRO A 155 -0.89 -22.53 -28.51
CA PRO A 155 -0.01 -21.82 -27.57
C PRO A 155 0.19 -20.34 -27.95
N GLU A 156 0.22 -20.04 -29.26
CA GLU A 156 0.30 -18.68 -29.78
C GLU A 156 -0.90 -17.83 -29.37
N ASN A 157 -2.13 -18.37 -29.48
CA ASN A 157 -3.34 -17.66 -29.07
C ASN A 157 -3.36 -17.36 -27.57
N LEU A 158 -2.81 -18.26 -26.75
CA LEU A 158 -2.65 -18.02 -25.31
C LEU A 158 -1.66 -16.89 -25.02
N MET A 159 -0.54 -16.83 -25.74
CA MET A 159 0.43 -15.74 -25.61
C MET A 159 -0.18 -14.39 -26.00
N TRP A 160 -0.96 -14.36 -27.08
CA TRP A 160 -1.70 -13.16 -27.49
C TRP A 160 -2.73 -12.73 -26.43
N ALA A 161 -3.46 -13.67 -25.84
CA ALA A 161 -4.41 -13.37 -24.77
C ALA A 161 -3.72 -12.77 -23.53
N VAL A 162 -2.58 -13.34 -23.10
CA VAL A 162 -1.79 -12.79 -21.98
C VAL A 162 -1.27 -11.39 -22.32
N THR A 163 -0.74 -11.22 -23.53
CA THR A 163 -0.24 -9.92 -24.01
C THR A 163 -1.35 -8.86 -24.02
N PHE A 164 -2.53 -9.23 -24.51
CA PHE A 164 -3.71 -8.37 -24.53
C PHE A 164 -4.13 -7.94 -23.10
N LEU A 165 -4.14 -8.87 -22.14
CA LEU A 165 -4.43 -8.56 -20.74
C LEU A 165 -3.40 -7.62 -20.12
N VAL A 166 -2.11 -7.81 -20.44
CA VAL A 166 -1.04 -6.89 -20.00
C VAL A 166 -1.28 -5.50 -20.58
N ILE A 167 -1.57 -5.40 -21.88
CA ILE A 167 -1.82 -4.13 -22.56
C ILE A 167 -3.02 -3.41 -21.93
N ILE A 168 -4.17 -4.08 -21.76
CA ILE A 168 -5.35 -3.50 -21.08
C ILE A 168 -4.97 -2.93 -19.72
N LYS A 169 -4.20 -3.69 -18.94
CA LYS A 169 -3.79 -3.26 -17.62
C LYS A 169 -2.89 -2.03 -17.67
N LEU A 170 -1.94 -1.96 -18.60
CA LEU A 170 -1.11 -0.76 -18.80
C LEU A 170 -1.96 0.45 -19.20
N PHE A 171 -2.98 0.25 -20.05
CA PHE A 171 -3.96 1.28 -20.36
C PHE A 171 -4.72 1.75 -19.10
N LEU A 172 -5.12 0.85 -18.20
CA LEU A 172 -5.76 1.22 -16.94
C LEU A 172 -4.85 2.07 -16.05
N HIS A 173 -3.56 1.75 -15.95
CA HIS A 173 -2.59 2.57 -15.23
C HIS A 173 -2.45 3.97 -15.84
N ALA A 174 -2.32 4.06 -17.17
CA ALA A 174 -2.24 5.33 -17.88
C ALA A 174 -3.53 6.16 -17.72
N PHE A 175 -4.69 5.51 -17.85
CA PHE A 175 -6.00 6.12 -17.66
C PHE A 175 -6.13 6.71 -16.25
N LEU A 176 -5.73 5.96 -15.21
CA LEU A 176 -5.79 6.45 -13.83
C LEU A 176 -4.83 7.61 -13.58
N ALA A 177 -3.66 7.63 -14.22
CA ALA A 177 -2.77 8.78 -14.17
C ALA A 177 -3.44 10.03 -14.75
N ILE A 178 -4.04 9.93 -15.95
CA ILE A 178 -4.79 11.03 -16.58
C ILE A 178 -5.95 11.46 -15.67
N PHE A 179 -6.69 10.50 -15.13
CA PHE A 179 -7.82 10.77 -14.26
C PHE A 179 -7.41 11.50 -12.98
N ALA A 180 -6.32 11.08 -12.33
CA ALA A 180 -5.74 11.78 -11.18
C ALA A 180 -5.36 13.23 -11.53
N TRP A 181 -4.84 13.46 -12.74
CA TRP A 181 -4.49 14.78 -13.21
C TRP A 181 -5.71 15.65 -13.58
N LYS A 182 -6.85 15.04 -13.92
CA LYS A 182 -8.11 15.77 -14.18
C LYS A 182 -8.89 16.12 -12.91
N ILE A 183 -8.72 15.36 -11.82
CA ILE A 183 -9.38 15.67 -10.56
C ILE A 183 -8.80 16.95 -9.95
N THR A 184 -9.67 17.90 -9.62
CA THR A 184 -9.31 19.13 -8.88
C THR A 184 -8.97 18.80 -7.43
N THR A 185 -7.86 19.33 -6.94
CA THR A 185 -7.36 19.15 -5.57
C THR A 185 -8.44 19.50 -4.53
N ASP A 186 -9.24 20.55 -4.80
CA ASP A 186 -10.31 21.03 -3.93
C ASP A 186 -11.39 19.99 -3.63
N LYS A 187 -11.72 19.11 -4.59
CA LYS A 187 -12.74 18.06 -4.37
C LYS A 187 -12.23 16.98 -3.41
N ILE A 188 -10.94 16.65 -3.50
CA ILE A 188 -10.32 15.66 -2.61
C ILE A 188 -10.10 16.28 -1.23
N GLU A 189 -9.63 17.52 -1.15
CA GLU A 189 -9.50 18.23 0.11
C GLU A 189 -10.85 18.42 0.81
N TYR A 190 -11.92 18.71 0.06
CA TYR A 190 -13.29 18.76 0.59
C TYR A 190 -13.74 17.40 1.12
N PHE A 191 -13.43 16.31 0.42
CA PHE A 191 -13.74 14.95 0.88
C PHE A 191 -12.96 14.60 2.16
N ILE A 192 -11.66 14.91 2.21
CA ILE A 192 -10.82 14.73 3.41
C ILE A 192 -11.33 15.61 4.56
N PHE A 193 -11.80 16.83 4.27
CA PHE A 193 -12.40 17.73 5.26
C PHE A 193 -13.73 17.19 5.80
N ARG A 194 -14.57 16.59 4.96
CA ARG A 194 -15.79 15.89 5.40
C ARG A 194 -15.46 14.71 6.31
N LEU A 195 -14.41 13.95 5.99
CA LEU A 195 -13.91 12.86 6.85
C LEU A 195 -13.31 13.38 8.16
N SER A 196 -12.66 14.55 8.16
CA SER A 196 -12.07 15.11 9.39
C SER A 196 -13.11 15.68 10.36
N LYS A 197 -14.35 15.91 9.91
CA LYS A 197 -15.51 16.21 10.75
C LYS A 197 -16.09 15.00 11.48
N LEU A 198 -15.66 13.78 11.15
CA LEU A 198 -15.98 12.62 11.97
C LEU A 198 -15.44 12.85 13.39
N PRO A 199 -16.15 12.39 14.44
CA PRO A 199 -15.75 12.63 15.81
C PRO A 199 -14.28 12.24 15.97
N PRO A 200 -13.43 13.14 16.53
CA PRO A 200 -12.03 12.82 16.73
C PRO A 200 -11.96 11.53 17.54
N ILE A 201 -11.10 10.61 17.11
CA ILE A 201 -10.74 9.44 17.90
C ILE A 201 -10.38 9.99 19.28
N LYS A 202 -11.08 9.54 20.33
CA LYS A 202 -10.88 10.05 21.69
C LYS A 202 -9.36 10.02 21.98
N PRO A 203 -8.78 11.13 22.47
CA PRO A 203 -7.36 11.17 22.77
C PRO A 203 -7.02 10.01 23.71
N LEU A 204 -5.91 9.32 23.42
CA LEU A 204 -5.44 8.25 24.28
C LEU A 204 -5.20 8.86 25.67
N PRO A 205 -5.74 8.28 26.75
CA PRO A 205 -5.59 8.85 28.08
C PRO A 205 -4.09 9.01 28.40
N THR A 206 -3.74 10.17 28.97
CA THR A 206 -2.41 10.58 29.44
C THR A 206 -1.96 9.73 30.63
N LYS A 207 -1.79 8.43 30.39
CA LYS A 207 -1.13 7.51 31.31
C LYS A 207 0.37 7.52 31.03
N SER A 208 1.18 7.17 32.02
CA SER A 208 2.62 6.93 31.84
C SER A 208 2.87 5.98 30.66
N LEU A 209 3.96 6.18 29.91
CA LEU A 209 4.26 5.44 28.67
C LEU A 209 4.04 3.93 28.83
N THR A 210 4.58 3.35 29.89
CA THR A 210 4.46 1.91 30.21
C THR A 210 3.04 1.49 30.52
N ARG A 211 2.33 2.23 31.38
CA ARG A 211 0.94 1.93 31.75
C ARG A 211 -0.04 2.10 30.59
N GLY A 212 0.27 3.04 29.68
CA GLY A 212 -0.44 3.24 28.43
C GLY A 212 -0.29 2.05 27.48
N LEU A 213 0.96 1.61 27.25
CA LEU A 213 1.26 0.45 26.39
C LEU A 213 0.57 -0.83 26.88
N VAL A 214 0.60 -1.09 28.19
CA VAL A 214 -0.08 -2.25 28.79
C VAL A 214 -1.59 -2.15 28.63
N ALA A 215 -2.17 -0.96 28.83
CA ALA A 215 -3.61 -0.74 28.63
C ALA A 215 -4.02 -0.94 27.17
N ASP A 216 -3.19 -0.55 26.21
CA ASP A 216 -3.47 -0.71 24.78
C ASP A 216 -3.38 -2.18 24.35
N LEU A 217 -2.37 -2.92 24.86
CA LEU A 217 -2.22 -4.36 24.65
C LEU A 217 -3.31 -5.22 25.32
N THR A 218 -4.03 -4.66 26.29
CA THR A 218 -5.12 -5.34 26.99
C THR A 218 -6.50 -4.90 26.49
N GLN A 219 -6.58 -4.13 25.41
CA GLN A 219 -7.87 -3.75 24.83
C GLN A 219 -8.68 -4.97 24.39
N PRO A 220 -10.00 -5.01 24.69
CA PRO A 220 -10.84 -6.19 24.43
C PRO A 220 -10.77 -6.70 22.99
N PHE A 221 -10.74 -5.81 22.01
CA PHE A 221 -10.65 -6.18 20.59
C PHE A 221 -9.31 -6.80 20.21
N PHE A 222 -8.21 -6.29 20.76
CA PHE A 222 -6.88 -6.85 20.51
C PHE A 222 -6.73 -8.22 21.17
N VAL A 223 -7.16 -8.35 22.43
CA VAL A 223 -7.18 -9.63 23.15
C VAL A 223 -8.05 -10.64 22.42
N PHE A 224 -9.25 -10.24 21.97
CA PHE A 224 -10.14 -11.09 21.20
C PHE A 224 -9.51 -11.56 19.89
N SER A 225 -8.85 -10.66 19.13
CA SER A 225 -8.12 -11.01 17.91
C SER A 225 -7.00 -12.02 18.19
N LEU A 226 -6.29 -11.86 19.31
CA LEU A 226 -5.19 -12.74 19.71
C LEU A 226 -5.73 -14.12 20.13
N LEU A 227 -6.85 -14.14 20.85
CA LEU A 227 -7.54 -15.36 21.28
C LEU A 227 -8.08 -16.13 20.06
N LEU A 228 -8.68 -15.45 19.09
CA LEU A 228 -9.11 -16.07 17.83
C LEU A 228 -7.94 -16.66 17.05
N THR A 229 -6.81 -15.94 17.00
CA THR A 229 -5.58 -16.43 16.36
C THR A 229 -5.04 -17.68 17.07
N LEU A 230 -5.09 -17.71 18.40
CA LEU A 230 -4.66 -18.85 19.21
C LEU A 230 -5.57 -20.06 18.98
N ILE A 231 -6.89 -19.87 18.98
CA ILE A 231 -7.87 -20.92 18.66
C ILE A 231 -7.57 -21.47 17.26
N PHE A 232 -7.42 -20.61 16.25
CA PHE A 232 -7.12 -21.03 14.89
C PHE A 232 -5.84 -21.88 14.80
N LEU A 233 -4.75 -21.43 15.42
CA LEU A 233 -3.47 -22.17 15.38
C LEU A 233 -3.54 -23.51 16.14
N PHE A 234 -4.34 -23.57 17.20
CA PHE A 234 -4.59 -24.80 17.94
C PHE A 234 -5.38 -25.82 17.10
N PHE A 235 -6.43 -25.37 16.41
CA PHE A 235 -7.23 -26.23 15.52
C PHE A 235 -6.53 -26.60 14.21
N SER A 236 -5.50 -25.85 13.80
CA SER A 236 -4.73 -26.12 12.59
C SER A 236 -3.61 -27.15 12.79
N GLU A 237 -3.56 -27.87 13.92
CA GLU A 237 -2.50 -28.84 14.29
C GLU A 237 -1.08 -28.29 14.13
N SER A 238 -0.89 -27.00 14.39
CA SER A 238 0.41 -26.35 14.23
C SER A 238 1.38 -26.74 15.35
N SER A 239 2.68 -26.84 15.04
CA SER A 239 3.68 -27.18 16.06
C SER A 239 3.72 -26.13 17.17
N HIS A 240 4.01 -26.53 18.41
CA HIS A 240 4.07 -25.61 19.56
C HIS A 240 4.95 -24.38 19.29
N THR A 241 6.04 -24.55 18.54
CA THR A 241 6.91 -23.47 18.07
C THR A 241 6.16 -22.47 17.18
N GLN A 242 5.34 -22.94 16.24
CA GLN A 242 4.52 -22.08 15.36
C GLN A 242 3.45 -21.32 16.13
N ILE A 243 2.84 -21.93 17.16
CA ILE A 243 1.88 -21.26 18.04
C ILE A 243 2.55 -20.10 18.79
N ILE A 244 3.71 -20.36 19.41
CA ILE A 244 4.47 -19.35 20.17
C ILE A 244 4.88 -18.18 19.26
N TRP A 245 5.50 -18.46 18.12
CA TRP A 245 5.89 -17.41 17.16
C TRP A 245 4.70 -16.73 16.50
N GLY A 246 3.60 -17.45 16.33
CA GLY A 246 2.33 -16.97 15.79
C GLY A 246 1.73 -15.86 16.65
N ILE A 247 1.80 -16.01 17.98
CA ILE A 247 1.28 -15.08 18.99
C ILE A 247 2.29 -13.96 19.30
N LEU A 248 3.57 -14.30 19.44
CA LEU A 248 4.60 -13.34 19.85
C LEU A 248 4.76 -12.20 18.83
N ARG A 249 4.64 -12.50 17.53
CA ARG A 249 4.77 -11.51 16.45
C ARG A 249 3.69 -10.40 16.52
N PRO A 250 2.37 -10.72 16.59
CA PRO A 250 1.32 -9.72 16.81
C PRO A 250 1.52 -8.87 18.06
N ILE A 251 1.93 -9.49 19.19
CA ILE A 251 2.19 -8.75 20.44
C ILE A 251 3.33 -7.76 20.26
N ALA A 252 4.46 -8.21 19.70
CA ALA A 252 5.62 -7.35 19.46
C ALA A 252 5.31 -6.22 18.47
N ALA A 253 4.59 -6.53 17.39
CA ALA A 253 4.16 -5.53 16.41
C ALA A 253 3.20 -4.50 17.03
N ALA A 254 2.22 -4.94 17.79
CA ALA A 254 1.28 -4.06 18.49
C ALA A 254 1.99 -3.18 19.52
N PHE A 255 2.92 -3.76 20.30
CA PHE A 255 3.74 -3.01 21.25
C PHE A 255 4.55 -1.90 20.57
N LEU A 256 5.24 -2.22 19.46
CA LEU A 256 6.00 -1.23 18.69
C LEU A 256 5.08 -0.15 18.07
N CYS A 257 3.94 -0.54 17.51
CA CYS A 257 2.97 0.40 16.96
C CYS A 257 2.43 1.36 18.03
N PHE A 258 2.03 0.84 19.19
CA PHE A 258 1.55 1.67 20.30
C PHE A 258 2.65 2.57 20.86
N LEU A 259 3.90 2.08 20.90
CA LEU A 259 5.06 2.87 21.29
C LEU A 259 5.27 4.03 20.31
N ILE A 260 5.26 3.75 19.00
CA ILE A 260 5.42 4.76 17.95
C ILE A 260 4.29 5.79 18.01
N ILE A 261 3.04 5.36 18.14
CA ILE A 261 1.88 6.26 18.24
C ILE A 261 1.97 7.17 19.47
N ARG A 262 2.47 6.65 20.61
CA ARG A 262 2.65 7.44 21.83
C ARG A 262 3.87 8.36 21.79
N LEU A 263 4.91 8.00 21.03
CA LEU A 263 6.11 8.82 20.83
C LEU A 263 5.89 9.92 19.76
N LEU A 264 4.98 9.70 18.80
CA LEU A 264 4.64 10.68 17.77
C LEU A 264 3.47 11.55 18.24
N PRO A 265 3.68 12.86 18.52
CA PRO A 265 2.60 13.76 18.90
C PRO A 265 1.75 14.13 17.67
N LEU A 266 0.95 13.18 17.17
CA LEU A 266 0.05 13.36 16.02
C LEU A 266 -0.95 14.51 16.24
N GLU A 267 -1.28 14.80 17.50
CA GLU A 267 -2.18 15.89 17.90
C GLU A 267 -1.59 17.28 17.62
N LYS A 268 -0.27 17.48 17.81
CA LYS A 268 0.41 18.73 17.45
C LYS A 268 0.44 18.97 15.94
N ILE A 269 0.54 17.90 15.15
CA ILE A 269 0.61 17.99 13.69
C ILE A 269 -0.77 18.35 13.10
N LYS A 270 -1.85 17.84 13.69
CA LYS A 270 -3.23 18.09 13.22
C LYS A 270 -3.69 19.54 13.47
N SER A 271 -3.28 20.18 14.57
CA SER A 271 -3.67 21.57 14.86
C SER A 271 -2.96 22.59 13.96
N GLU A 272 -1.66 22.41 13.71
CA GLU A 272 -0.89 23.33 12.87
C GLU A 272 -1.28 23.27 11.38
N SER A 273 -1.50 22.05 10.86
CA SER A 273 -1.85 21.84 9.45
C SER A 273 -3.29 22.29 9.13
N LEU A 274 -4.24 22.09 10.05
CA LEU A 274 -5.62 22.56 9.90
C LEU A 274 -5.71 24.10 9.98
N GLN A 275 -4.94 24.74 10.87
CA GLN A 275 -4.90 26.20 10.96
C GLN A 275 -4.29 26.84 9.69
N LYS A 276 -3.27 26.22 9.09
CA LYS A 276 -2.73 26.66 7.79
C LYS A 276 -3.72 26.52 6.65
N ALA A 277 -4.44 25.40 6.56
CA ALA A 277 -5.47 25.18 5.54
C ALA A 277 -6.63 26.18 5.66
N LEU A 278 -7.06 26.49 6.89
CA LEU A 278 -8.11 27.48 7.15
C LEU A 278 -7.67 28.92 6.84
N LYS A 279 -6.38 29.24 6.94
CA LYS A 279 -5.84 30.55 6.51
C LYS A 279 -5.86 30.71 4.99
N HIS A 280 -5.60 29.65 4.24
CA HIS A 280 -5.63 29.68 2.77
C HIS A 280 -7.05 29.75 2.17
N LEU A 281 -8.08 29.36 2.93
CA LEU A 281 -9.48 29.45 2.49
C LEU A 281 -10.16 30.79 2.85
N LYS A 282 -9.47 31.67 3.60
CA LYS A 282 -9.98 32.97 4.07
C LYS A 282 -9.29 34.19 3.43
N GLY A 283 -8.38 33.98 2.49
CA GLY A 283 -7.74 35.03 1.69
C GLY A 283 -7.86 34.70 0.22
#